data_AF-A0A3B0IYI2-F1
#
_entry.id   AF-A0A3B0IYI2-F1
#
_cell.length_a   1.000
_cell.length_b   1.000
_cell.length_c   1.000
_cell.angle_alpha   90.00
_cell.angle_beta   90.00
_cell.angle_gamma   90.00
#
_symmetry.space_group_name_H-M   'P 1'
#
loop_
_entity.id
_entity.type
_entity.pdbx_description
1 polymer ?
#
loop_
_entity_poly.entity_id
_entity_poly.type
_entity_poly.pdbx_seq_one_letter_code
_entity_poly.pdbx_strand_id
1 'polypeptide(L)'
;MGKKGKGKGNKLAKMSEEERARYLQMRADAEEETRRRKMQLISMYMKNKLKREDAFGRLNMAKINQEWRSILRQVKIQELRREIVDVEAFFKEALKRKDNVIQRLIAHIGSAEDMYANLQQSHMENISGIIGIHRSRLEFFRSIYEEDKQAVLGGGDNRSGDQGQSRAFPGAL
;
A
#
# COMPACT_ATOMS: atom_id res chain seq x y z
N MET A 1 -46.57 88.20 12.33
CA MET A 1 -47.89 87.68 12.77
C MET A 1 -47.68 86.23 13.21
N GLY A 2 -48.00 85.74 14.41
CA GLY A 2 -48.97 86.19 15.39
C GLY A 2 -50.01 85.08 15.63
N LYS A 3 -49.64 83.98 16.31
CA LYS A 3 -50.61 83.10 16.97
C LYS A 3 -50.00 82.49 18.25
N LYS A 4 -49.90 83.32 19.28
CA LYS A 4 -49.77 82.87 20.68
C LYS A 4 -50.97 81.98 20.99
N GLY A 5 -50.71 80.69 21.24
CA GLY A 5 -51.71 79.73 21.68
C GLY A 5 -52.38 80.22 22.97
N LYS A 6 -53.65 80.58 22.85
CA LYS A 6 -54.53 81.07 23.91
C LYS A 6 -54.64 80.02 25.03
N GLY A 7 -54.51 80.49 26.27
CA GLY A 7 -54.54 79.77 27.54
C GLY A 7 -55.25 78.42 27.61
N LYS A 8 -54.47 77.38 27.87
CA LYS A 8 -54.90 76.10 28.47
C LYS A 8 -55.05 76.19 30.00
N GLY A 9 -55.13 77.40 30.56
CA GLY A 9 -55.07 77.67 32.00
C GLY A 9 -56.41 77.71 32.73
N ASN A 10 -57.56 77.52 32.07
CA ASN A 10 -58.86 77.83 32.68
C ASN A 10 -59.93 76.72 32.59
N LYS A 11 -59.55 75.49 32.24
CA LYS A 11 -60.47 74.33 32.28
C LYS A 11 -60.50 73.66 33.66
N LEU A 12 -59.36 73.68 34.36
CA LEU A 12 -59.20 73.06 35.69
C LEU A 12 -59.69 73.95 36.84
N ALA A 13 -59.88 75.25 36.60
CA ALA A 13 -60.34 76.22 37.59
C ALA A 13 -61.88 76.35 37.66
N LYS A 14 -62.60 75.72 36.71
CA LYS A 14 -64.09 75.68 36.65
C LYS A 14 -64.68 74.29 36.93
N MET A 15 -63.83 73.30 37.23
CA MET A 15 -64.21 71.93 37.51
C MET A 15 -64.26 71.71 39.02
N SER A 16 -65.22 70.90 39.49
CA SER A 16 -65.24 70.45 40.89
C SER A 16 -63.92 69.73 41.23
N GLU A 17 -63.49 69.74 42.49
CA GLU A 17 -62.26 69.06 42.93
C GLU A 17 -62.19 67.60 42.47
N GLU A 18 -63.35 66.94 42.41
CA GLU A 18 -63.49 65.57 41.91
C GLU A 18 -63.21 65.44 40.40
N GLU A 19 -63.68 66.38 39.59
CA GLU A 19 -63.45 66.40 38.14
C GLU A 19 -62.00 66.71 37.80
N ARG A 20 -61.34 67.56 38.59
CA ARG A 20 -59.92 67.87 38.48
C ARG A 20 -59.05 66.66 38.81
N ALA A 21 -59.40 65.91 39.85
CA ALA A 21 -58.72 64.68 40.23
C ALA A 21 -58.84 63.60 39.12
N ARG A 22 -60.05 63.41 38.58
CA ARG A 22 -60.28 62.47 37.46
C ARG A 22 -59.51 62.84 36.19
N TYR A 23 -59.41 64.13 35.86
CA TYR A 23 -58.65 64.57 34.69
C TYR A 23 -57.14 64.34 34.84
N LEU A 24 -56.58 64.59 36.02
CA LEU A 24 -55.17 64.33 36.31
C LEU A 24 -54.85 62.83 36.28
N GLN A 25 -55.76 62.01 36.82
CA GLN A 25 -55.65 60.55 36.75
C GLN A 25 -55.66 60.05 35.30
N MET A 26 -56.65 60.47 34.50
CA MET A 26 -56.74 60.09 33.08
C MET A 26 -55.49 60.49 32.29
N ARG A 27 -54.87 61.63 32.62
CA ARG A 27 -53.64 62.09 31.98
C ARG A 27 -52.43 61.23 32.40
N ALA A 28 -52.33 60.90 33.69
CA ALA A 28 -51.29 60.00 34.21
C ALA A 28 -51.41 58.60 33.57
N ASP A 29 -52.62 58.06 33.49
CA ASP A 29 -52.90 56.75 32.87
C ASP A 29 -52.55 56.76 31.37
N ALA A 30 -52.88 57.84 30.64
CA ALA A 30 -52.51 57.99 29.24
C ALA A 30 -50.99 58.12 29.02
N GLU A 31 -50.29 58.86 29.88
CA GLU A 31 -48.82 58.98 29.84
C GLU A 31 -48.16 57.62 30.16
N GLU A 32 -48.68 56.86 31.13
CA GLU A 32 -48.20 55.52 31.44
C GLU A 32 -48.47 54.53 30.31
N GLU A 33 -49.65 54.58 29.70
CA GLU A 33 -49.99 53.73 28.56
C GLU A 33 -49.05 54.01 27.37
N THR A 34 -48.77 55.28 27.06
CA THR A 34 -47.83 55.63 26.00
C THR A 34 -46.40 55.16 26.30
N ARG A 35 -45.96 55.23 27.57
CA ARG A 35 -44.66 54.70 28.00
C ARG A 35 -44.61 53.17 27.83
N ARG A 36 -45.67 52.47 28.23
CA ARG A 36 -45.81 51.01 28.08
C ARG A 36 -45.78 50.59 26.62
N ARG A 37 -46.51 51.27 25.75
CA ARG A 37 -46.51 51.03 24.29
C ARG A 37 -45.12 51.23 23.69
N LYS A 38 -44.39 52.29 24.08
CA LYS A 38 -43.01 52.52 23.65
C LYS A 38 -42.07 51.40 24.10
N MET A 39 -42.13 50.98 25.37
CA MET A 39 -41.32 49.88 25.89
C MET A 39 -41.62 48.55 25.18
N GLN A 40 -42.90 48.26 24.91
CA GLN A 40 -43.31 47.07 24.17
C GLN A 40 -42.77 47.07 22.73
N LEU A 41 -42.82 48.22 22.05
CA LEU A 41 -42.28 48.35 20.69
C LEU A 41 -40.76 48.10 20.66
N ILE A 42 -40.02 48.66 21.60
CA ILE A 42 -38.57 48.45 21.73
C ILE A 42 -38.26 46.97 22.01
N SER A 43 -38.97 46.36 22.96
CA SER A 43 -38.79 44.95 23.31
C SER A 43 -39.07 44.03 22.11
N MET A 44 -40.15 44.29 21.37
CA MET A 44 -40.51 43.52 20.19
C MET A 44 -39.47 43.68 19.06
N TYR A 45 -38.98 44.90 18.84
CA TYR A 45 -37.89 45.16 17.90
C TYR A 45 -36.63 44.39 18.26
N MET A 46 -36.19 44.45 19.52
CA MET A 46 -34.99 43.75 19.99
C MET A 46 -35.15 42.24 19.87
N LYS A 47 -36.30 41.68 20.24
CA LYS A 47 -36.59 40.25 20.08
C LYS A 47 -36.52 39.80 18.62
N ASN A 48 -37.06 40.61 17.70
CA ASN A 48 -37.02 40.30 16.27
C ASN A 48 -35.61 40.40 15.69
N LYS A 49 -34.82 41.39 16.14
CA LYS A 49 -33.40 41.50 15.79
C LYS A 49 -32.61 40.28 16.27
N LEU A 50 -32.77 39.89 17.53
CA LEU A 50 -32.07 38.74 18.10
C LEU A 50 -32.41 37.44 17.37
N LYS A 51 -33.71 37.20 17.08
CA LYS A 51 -34.13 36.03 16.29
C LYS A 51 -33.50 35.98 14.90
N ARG A 52 -33.34 37.14 14.26
CA ARG A 52 -32.73 37.23 12.93
C ARG A 52 -31.24 36.94 13.00
N GLU A 53 -30.52 37.54 13.95
CA GLU A 53 -29.09 37.27 14.15
C GLU A 53 -28.83 35.79 14.50
N ASP A 54 -29.65 35.20 15.37
CA ASP A 54 -29.55 33.78 15.71
C ASP A 54 -29.78 32.85 14.49
N ALA A 55 -30.77 33.18 13.65
CA ALA A 55 -31.01 32.45 12.41
C ALA A 55 -29.83 32.57 11.43
N PHE A 56 -29.25 33.77 11.28
CA PHE A 56 -28.06 33.97 10.45
C PHE A 56 -26.82 33.28 11.03
N GLY A 57 -26.65 33.30 12.35
CA GLY A 57 -25.57 32.59 13.03
C GLY A 57 -25.61 31.09 12.76
N ARG A 58 -26.79 30.46 12.89
CA ARG A 58 -26.98 29.05 12.53
C ARG A 58 -26.67 28.78 11.06
N LEU A 59 -27.17 29.61 10.15
CA LEU A 59 -26.95 29.45 8.72
C LEU A 59 -25.46 29.58 8.36
N ASN A 60 -24.79 30.60 8.89
CA ASN A 60 -23.38 30.84 8.63
C ASN A 60 -22.50 29.72 9.19
N MET A 61 -22.83 29.22 10.38
CA MET A 61 -22.14 28.08 10.97
C MET A 61 -22.32 26.82 10.11
N ALA A 62 -23.52 26.56 9.59
CA ALA A 62 -23.77 25.45 8.67
C ALA A 62 -22.95 25.58 7.38
N LYS A 63 -22.90 26.78 6.78
CA LYS A 63 -22.10 27.07 5.57
C LYS A 63 -20.60 26.86 5.82
N ILE A 64 -20.06 27.45 6.89
CA ILE A 64 -18.66 27.29 7.26
C ILE A 64 -18.33 25.81 7.47
N ASN A 65 -19.16 25.08 8.21
CA ASN A 65 -18.94 23.65 8.42
C ASN A 65 -19.01 22.83 7.13
N GLN A 66 -19.89 23.19 6.19
CA GLN A 66 -19.97 22.53 4.89
C GLN A 66 -18.70 22.74 4.06
N GLU A 67 -18.25 23.98 3.94
CA GLU A 67 -16.99 24.31 3.25
C GLU A 67 -15.82 23.63 3.94
N TRP A 68 -15.81 23.61 5.28
CA TRP A 68 -14.69 23.04 6.00
C TRP A 68 -14.56 21.54 5.76
N ARG A 69 -15.70 20.83 5.80
CA ARG A 69 -15.75 19.41 5.43
C ARG A 69 -15.33 19.18 3.97
N SER A 70 -15.64 20.09 3.06
CA SER A 70 -15.23 19.99 1.65
C SER A 70 -13.71 20.01 1.54
N ILE A 71 -13.06 21.01 2.15
CA ILE A 71 -11.60 21.14 2.12
C ILE A 71 -10.92 19.97 2.82
N LEU A 72 -11.41 19.55 4.00
CA LEU A 72 -10.86 18.39 4.71
C LEU A 72 -10.94 17.11 3.87
N ARG A 73 -12.06 16.87 3.17
CA ARG A 73 -12.17 15.74 2.25
C ARG A 73 -11.20 15.85 1.09
N GLN A 74 -11.04 17.03 0.49
CA GLN A 74 -10.08 17.23 -0.60
C GLN A 74 -8.65 16.93 -0.15
N VAL A 75 -8.23 17.47 1.00
CA VAL A 75 -6.90 17.21 1.57
C VAL A 75 -6.71 15.72 1.84
N LYS A 76 -7.69 15.06 2.48
CA LYS A 76 -7.58 13.62 2.78
C LYS A 76 -7.53 12.77 1.51
N ILE A 77 -8.29 13.11 0.47
CA ILE A 77 -8.23 12.41 -0.82
C ILE A 77 -6.85 12.56 -1.46
N GLN A 78 -6.24 13.75 -1.41
CA GLN A 78 -4.89 13.96 -1.96
C GLN A 78 -3.85 13.16 -1.19
N GLU A 79 -3.95 13.10 0.14
CA GLU A 79 -3.09 12.29 0.99
C GLU A 79 -3.23 10.80 0.65
N LEU A 80 -4.45 10.26 0.65
CA LEU A 80 -4.72 8.86 0.33
C LEU A 80 -4.25 8.47 -1.07
N ARG A 81 -4.36 9.38 -2.06
CA ARG A 81 -3.84 9.13 -3.42
C ARG A 81 -2.32 8.99 -3.42
N ARG A 82 -1.60 9.79 -2.64
CA ARG A 82 -0.14 9.67 -2.49
C ARG A 82 0.23 8.36 -1.81
N GLU A 83 -0.43 8.02 -0.71
CA GLU A 83 -0.21 6.77 0.01
C GLU A 83 -0.41 5.54 -0.91
N ILE A 84 -1.46 5.53 -1.74
CA ILE A 84 -1.70 4.44 -2.70
C ILE A 84 -0.53 4.31 -3.70
N VAL A 85 -0.02 5.42 -4.22
CA VAL A 85 1.13 5.41 -5.16
C VAL A 85 2.39 4.89 -4.47
N ASP A 86 2.64 5.30 -3.23
CA ASP A 86 3.80 4.84 -2.45
C ASP A 86 3.71 3.33 -2.17
N VAL A 87 2.52 2.84 -1.80
CA VAL A 87 2.26 1.41 -1.57
C VAL A 87 2.39 0.62 -2.87
N GLU A 88 1.87 1.12 -3.99
CA GLU A 88 2.03 0.50 -5.31
C GLU A 88 3.51 0.38 -5.70
N ALA A 89 4.29 1.45 -5.52
CA ALA A 89 5.73 1.46 -5.80
C ALA A 89 6.48 0.45 -4.92
N PHE A 90 6.14 0.38 -3.63
CA PHE A 90 6.70 -0.60 -2.71
C PHE A 90 6.45 -2.04 -3.16
N PHE A 91 5.20 -2.36 -3.53
CA PHE A 91 4.85 -3.70 -3.99
C PHE A 91 5.51 -4.05 -5.33
N LYS A 92 5.60 -3.10 -6.28
CA LYS A 92 6.31 -3.30 -7.55
C LYS A 92 7.78 -3.65 -7.32
N GLU A 93 8.47 -2.94 -6.44
CA GLU A 93 9.87 -3.22 -6.13
C GLU A 93 10.04 -4.54 -5.37
N ALA A 94 9.10 -4.88 -4.48
CA ALA A 94 9.10 -6.18 -3.82
C ALA A 94 8.90 -7.34 -4.81
N LEU A 95 7.99 -7.20 -5.78
CA LEU A 95 7.77 -8.18 -6.84
C LEU A 95 9.01 -8.31 -7.74
N LYS A 96 9.57 -7.19 -8.20
CA LYS A 96 10.80 -7.18 -9.01
C LYS A 96 11.96 -7.90 -8.32
N ARG A 97 12.14 -7.69 -7.01
CA ARG A 97 13.15 -8.43 -6.23
C ARG A 97 12.89 -9.94 -6.21
N LYS A 98 11.63 -10.36 -6.04
CA LYS A 98 11.26 -11.78 -6.09
C LYS A 98 11.48 -12.38 -7.47
N ASP A 99 11.11 -11.68 -8.54
CA ASP A 99 11.34 -12.12 -9.92
C ASP A 99 12.82 -12.29 -10.22
N ASN A 100 13.67 -11.36 -9.76
CA ASN A 100 15.12 -11.48 -9.89
C ASN A 100 15.67 -12.72 -9.16
N VAL A 101 15.13 -13.06 -7.98
CA VAL A 101 15.51 -14.28 -7.25
C VAL A 101 15.09 -15.52 -8.04
N ILE A 102 13.86 -15.54 -8.57
CA ILE A 102 13.37 -16.65 -9.40
C ILE A 102 14.26 -16.84 -10.64
N GLN A 103 14.60 -15.76 -11.36
CA GLN A 103 15.47 -15.83 -12.53
C GLN A 103 16.86 -16.38 -12.20
N ARG A 104 17.46 -15.97 -11.07
CA ARG A 104 18.73 -16.51 -10.60
C ARG A 104 18.64 -18.00 -10.28
N LEU A 105 17.56 -18.44 -9.64
CA LEU A 105 17.35 -19.85 -9.31
C LEU A 105 17.19 -20.70 -10.58
N ILE A 106 16.44 -20.21 -11.58
CA ILE A 106 16.29 -20.87 -12.88
C ILE A 106 17.65 -21.02 -13.57
N ALA A 107 18.45 -19.95 -13.62
CA ALA A 107 19.79 -20.00 -14.20
C ALA A 107 20.71 -20.99 -13.46
N HIS A 108 20.60 -21.04 -12.13
CA HIS A 108 21.39 -21.96 -11.32
C HIS A 108 20.99 -23.42 -11.54
N ILE A 109 19.70 -23.71 -11.71
CA ILE A 109 19.21 -25.05 -12.07
C ILE A 109 19.78 -25.46 -13.43
N GLY A 110 19.66 -24.61 -14.46
CA GLY A 110 20.21 -24.93 -15.79
C GLY A 110 21.72 -25.18 -15.75
N SER A 111 22.48 -24.34 -15.02
CA SER A 111 23.92 -24.56 -14.84
C SER A 111 24.24 -25.87 -14.11
N ALA A 112 23.42 -26.26 -13.12
CA ALA A 112 23.62 -27.51 -12.40
C ALA A 112 23.33 -28.74 -13.29
N GLU A 113 22.31 -28.65 -14.15
CA GLU A 113 21.99 -29.67 -15.14
C GLU A 113 23.13 -29.85 -16.15
N ASP A 114 23.69 -28.75 -16.68
CA ASP A 114 24.84 -28.79 -17.59
C ASP A 114 26.07 -29.41 -16.93
N MET A 115 26.37 -29.03 -15.68
CA MET A 115 27.46 -29.62 -14.90
C MET A 115 27.25 -31.13 -14.70
N TYR A 116 26.02 -31.55 -14.39
CA TYR A 116 25.69 -32.96 -14.21
C TYR A 116 25.84 -33.76 -15.51
N ALA A 117 25.35 -33.23 -16.64
CA ALA A 117 25.50 -33.87 -17.94
C ALA A 117 26.98 -34.04 -18.32
N ASN A 118 27.80 -33.01 -18.10
CA ASN A 118 29.25 -33.07 -18.33
C ASN A 118 29.95 -34.11 -17.43
N LEU A 119 29.59 -34.14 -16.14
CA LEU A 119 30.15 -35.11 -15.20
C LEU A 119 29.78 -36.55 -15.60
N GLN A 120 28.53 -36.77 -16.00
CA GLN A 120 28.06 -38.07 -16.47
C GLN A 120 28.80 -38.52 -17.73
N GLN A 121 29.00 -37.61 -18.69
CA GLN A 121 29.76 -37.88 -19.91
C GLN A 121 31.21 -38.27 -19.58
N SER A 122 31.89 -37.48 -18.75
CA SER A 122 33.26 -37.78 -18.32
C SER A 122 33.36 -39.13 -17.60
N HIS A 123 32.41 -39.45 -16.74
CA HIS A 123 32.35 -40.75 -16.07
C HIS A 123 32.18 -41.92 -17.07
N MET A 124 31.32 -41.76 -18.08
CA MET A 124 31.14 -42.77 -19.14
C MET A 124 32.39 -42.98 -19.98
N GLU A 125 33.11 -41.90 -20.29
CA GLU A 125 34.40 -41.94 -20.98
C GLU A 125 35.45 -42.69 -20.15
N ASN A 126 35.52 -42.41 -18.85
CA ASN A 126 36.41 -43.13 -17.93
C ASN A 126 36.09 -44.63 -17.87
N ILE A 127 34.81 -45.00 -17.75
CA ILE A 127 34.38 -46.41 -17.79
C ILE A 127 34.76 -47.06 -19.12
N SER A 128 34.52 -46.35 -20.24
CA SER A 128 34.87 -46.85 -21.57
C SER A 128 36.38 -47.08 -21.71
N GLY A 129 37.20 -46.20 -21.15
CA GLY A 129 38.66 -46.36 -21.07
C GLY A 129 39.07 -47.59 -20.27
N ILE A 130 38.47 -47.80 -19.09
CA ILE A 130 38.71 -48.99 -18.25
C ILE A 130 38.34 -50.27 -19.02
N ILE A 131 37.17 -50.31 -19.66
CA ILE A 131 36.73 -51.46 -20.47
C ILE A 131 37.73 -51.71 -21.62
N GLY A 132 38.21 -50.65 -22.28
CA GLY A 132 39.23 -50.73 -23.33
C GLY A 132 40.53 -51.40 -22.83
N ILE A 133 41.07 -50.94 -21.71
CA ILE A 133 42.27 -51.52 -21.07
C ILE A 133 42.05 -53.00 -20.75
N HIS A 134 40.90 -53.35 -20.14
CA HIS A 134 40.59 -54.74 -19.81
C HIS A 134 40.44 -55.63 -21.06
N ARG A 135 39.85 -55.11 -22.14
CA ARG A 135 39.75 -55.82 -23.41
C ARG A 135 41.14 -56.12 -23.99
N SER A 136 42.02 -55.11 -24.05
CA SER A 136 43.40 -55.31 -24.54
C SER A 136 44.18 -56.31 -23.70
N ARG A 137 43.99 -56.31 -22.37
CA ARG A 137 44.58 -57.31 -21.47
C ARG A 137 44.09 -58.73 -21.78
N LEU A 138 42.79 -58.90 -21.98
CA LEU A 138 42.21 -60.21 -22.32
C LEU A 138 42.67 -60.70 -23.69
N GLU A 139 42.74 -59.82 -24.69
CA GLU A 139 43.26 -60.15 -26.03
C GLU A 139 44.73 -60.58 -25.97
N PHE A 140 45.55 -59.87 -25.19
CA PHE A 140 46.95 -60.24 -24.97
C PHE A 140 47.08 -61.63 -24.32
N PHE A 141 46.36 -61.89 -23.23
CA PHE A 141 46.41 -63.21 -22.58
C PHE A 141 45.86 -64.32 -23.47
N ARG A 142 44.85 -64.01 -24.29
CA ARG A 142 44.33 -64.95 -25.30
C ARG A 142 45.38 -65.26 -26.37
N SER A 143 46.14 -64.27 -26.85
CA SER A 143 47.22 -64.48 -27.81
C SER A 143 48.29 -65.41 -27.23
N ILE A 144 48.76 -65.12 -26.01
CA ILE A 144 49.73 -65.96 -25.32
C ILE A 144 49.22 -67.39 -25.19
N TYR A 145 47.98 -67.58 -24.74
CA TYR A 145 47.40 -68.90 -24.61
C TYR A 145 47.32 -69.66 -25.94
N GLU A 146 46.92 -69.00 -27.03
CA GLU A 146 46.80 -69.66 -28.33
C GLU A 146 48.18 -70.00 -28.91
N GLU A 147 49.19 -69.15 -28.71
CA GLU A 147 50.59 -69.43 -29.03
C GLU A 147 51.12 -70.64 -28.25
N ASP A 148 50.92 -70.68 -26.93
CA ASP A 148 51.35 -71.79 -26.07
C ASP A 148 50.66 -73.10 -26.48
N LYS A 149 49.35 -73.05 -26.76
CA LYS A 149 48.57 -74.19 -27.26
C LYS A 149 49.11 -74.69 -28.60
N GLN A 150 49.41 -73.80 -29.55
CA GLN A 150 50.00 -74.20 -30.83
C GLN A 150 51.39 -74.80 -30.66
N ALA A 151 52.21 -74.26 -29.75
CA ALA A 151 53.53 -74.82 -29.44
C ALA A 151 53.42 -76.25 -28.87
N VAL A 152 52.44 -76.52 -27.99
CA VAL A 152 52.20 -77.86 -27.45
C VAL A 152 51.68 -78.83 -28.51
N LEU A 153 50.76 -78.38 -29.38
CA LEU A 153 50.17 -79.22 -30.44
C LEU A 153 51.13 -79.46 -31.62
N GLY A 154 51.95 -78.47 -31.99
CA GLY A 154 53.00 -78.59 -33.01
C GLY A 154 54.28 -79.27 -32.48
N GLY A 155 54.56 -79.13 -31.18
CA GLY A 155 55.65 -79.81 -30.46
C GLY A 155 55.38 -81.29 -30.17
N GLY A 156 54.22 -81.83 -30.58
CA GLY A 156 53.98 -83.27 -30.65
C GLY A 156 54.97 -84.02 -31.54
N ASP A 157 55.69 -83.31 -32.43
CA ASP A 157 56.72 -83.90 -33.31
C ASP A 157 58.16 -83.46 -32.99
N ASN A 158 58.40 -82.63 -31.97
CA ASN A 158 59.78 -82.31 -31.55
C ASN A 158 59.85 -81.79 -30.10
N ARG A 159 59.99 -82.69 -29.13
CA ARG A 159 60.30 -82.34 -27.74
C ARG A 159 61.80 -82.08 -27.57
N SER A 160 62.18 -80.83 -27.34
CA SER A 160 63.24 -80.45 -26.38
C SER A 160 63.55 -78.96 -26.49
N GLY A 161 63.35 -78.19 -25.42
CA GLY A 161 63.90 -76.83 -25.30
C GLY A 161 63.00 -75.86 -24.57
N ASP A 162 63.00 -75.95 -23.25
CA ASP A 162 62.49 -74.94 -22.32
C ASP A 162 63.15 -73.56 -22.56
N GLN A 163 62.35 -72.49 -22.46
CA GLN A 163 62.76 -71.20 -21.89
C GLN A 163 61.53 -70.31 -21.67
N GLY A 164 60.99 -70.35 -20.46
CA GLY A 164 59.98 -69.40 -19.99
C GLY A 164 60.52 -67.97 -19.89
N GLN A 165 60.32 -67.18 -20.94
CA GLN A 165 60.45 -65.72 -20.85
C GLN A 165 59.18 -65.12 -20.24
N SER A 166 59.34 -64.33 -19.17
CA SER A 166 58.24 -63.60 -18.54
C SER A 166 57.68 -62.55 -19.51
N ARG A 167 56.50 -62.83 -20.10
CA ARG A 167 55.79 -61.92 -20.99
C ARG A 167 54.89 -61.00 -20.17
N ALA A 168 55.44 -59.86 -19.74
CA ALA A 168 54.68 -58.82 -19.05
C ALA A 168 53.75 -58.09 -20.03
N PHE A 169 52.52 -57.78 -19.59
CA PHE A 169 51.60 -56.95 -20.37
C PHE A 169 52.17 -55.52 -20.51
N PRO A 170 52.22 -54.92 -21.71
CA PRO A 170 52.93 -53.63 -21.92
C PRO A 170 52.24 -52.40 -21.29
N GLY A 171 50.99 -52.52 -20.83
CA GLY A 171 50.17 -51.40 -20.35
C GLY A 171 49.99 -51.33 -18.84
N ALA A 172 50.99 -51.74 -18.04
CA ALA A 172 50.96 -51.64 -16.58
C ALA A 172 51.75 -50.42 -16.08
N LEU A 173 51.27 -49.21 -16.38
CA LEU A 173 51.49 -47.98 -15.62
C LEU A 173 50.23 -47.13 -15.69
#